data_AF-A0A497IB56-F1
#
_entry.id   AF-A0A497IB56-F1
#
_cell.length_a   1.000
_cell.length_b   1.000
_cell.length_c   1.000
_cell.angle_alpha   90.00
_cell.angle_beta   90.00
_cell.angle_gamma   90.00
#
_symmetry.space_group_name_H-M   'P 1'
#
loop_
_entity.id
_entity.type
_entity.pdbx_description
1 polymer ?
#
loop_
_entity_poly.entity_id
_entity_poly.type
_entity_poly.pdbx_seq_one_letter_code
_entity_poly.pdbx_strand_id
1 'polypeptide(L)'
;MIADFSPRQIERLKGFLEIAQATGRKLVVLSKDMYLLEALEACGWLDGVANSPFLGIYDEVVADLKVWQRELRERHRERLVEPKDVKEDPGNFILAFSFWDLKNLLDIEPEGGVYIYSSSEAHGEEQEVDMRRLWEWLKFFGMEVHGFEVGGDGQPRFGGGLHASGHASPEDLLFIAREIAPRALIPVHTERPEFYREHLKGEPIEVRLVANGERLVF
;
A
#
# COMPACT_ATOMS: atom_id res chain seq x y z
N MET A 1 14.67 -2.90 -8.38
CA MET A 1 13.78 -1.74 -8.07
C MET A 1 12.89 -2.10 -6.89
N ILE A 2 12.54 -1.16 -6.03
CA ILE A 2 11.58 -1.35 -4.94
C ILE A 2 10.37 -0.45 -5.18
N ALA A 3 9.18 -1.01 -5.01
CA ALA A 3 7.91 -0.31 -5.07
C ALA A 3 7.22 -0.43 -3.71
N ASP A 4 7.15 0.68 -2.97
CA ASP A 4 6.41 0.76 -1.71
C ASP A 4 4.97 1.13 -1.97
N PHE A 5 4.10 0.14 -1.86
CA PHE A 5 2.66 0.32 -1.80
C PHE A 5 2.08 -0.70 -0.83
N SER A 6 0.93 -0.38 -0.23
CA SER A 6 0.18 -1.39 0.53
C SER A 6 -0.28 -2.50 -0.41
N PRO A 7 0.09 -3.78 -0.17
CA PRO A 7 -0.30 -4.90 -1.01
C PRO A 7 -1.80 -5.19 -0.98
N ARG A 8 -2.56 -4.55 -0.07
CA ARG A 8 -4.03 -4.55 -0.09
C ARG A 8 -4.63 -3.65 -1.18
N GLN A 9 -3.83 -2.76 -1.77
CA GLN A 9 -4.21 -1.98 -2.95
C GLN A 9 -3.94 -2.82 -4.20
N ILE A 10 -4.89 -3.69 -4.50
CA ILE A 10 -4.78 -4.68 -5.58
C ILE A 10 -4.61 -4.01 -6.95
N GLU A 11 -5.18 -2.82 -7.12
CA GLU A 11 -5.05 -1.99 -8.32
C GLU A 11 -3.60 -1.55 -8.53
N ARG A 12 -2.90 -1.11 -7.46
CA ARG A 12 -1.47 -0.77 -7.55
C ARG A 12 -0.62 -2.00 -7.83
N LEU A 13 -0.93 -3.12 -7.18
CA LEU A 13 -0.24 -4.38 -7.44
C LEU A 13 -0.36 -4.79 -8.91
N LYS A 14 -1.58 -4.71 -9.49
CA LYS A 14 -1.81 -4.96 -10.91
C LYS A 14 -1.00 -4.01 -11.79
N GLY A 15 -0.98 -2.72 -11.49
CA GLY A 15 -0.17 -1.75 -12.22
C GLY A 15 1.33 -2.08 -12.19
N PHE A 16 1.88 -2.47 -11.04
CA PHE A 16 3.26 -2.91 -10.94
C PHE A 16 3.53 -4.25 -11.62
N LEU A 17 2.54 -5.15 -11.68
CA LEU A 17 2.65 -6.41 -12.43
C LEU A 17 2.66 -6.16 -13.95
N GLU A 18 1.86 -5.22 -14.44
CA GLU A 18 1.90 -4.77 -15.83
C GLU A 18 3.25 -4.12 -16.17
N ILE A 19 3.80 -3.30 -15.27
CA ILE A 19 5.16 -2.73 -15.42
C ILE A 19 6.21 -3.84 -15.44
N ALA A 20 6.10 -4.82 -14.55
CA ALA A 20 7.00 -5.97 -14.51
C ALA A 20 6.99 -6.71 -15.87
N GLN A 21 5.80 -7.02 -16.38
CA GLN A 21 5.63 -7.62 -17.71
C GLN A 21 6.22 -6.76 -18.83
N ALA A 22 5.93 -5.46 -18.87
CA ALA A 22 6.39 -4.56 -19.94
C ALA A 22 7.92 -4.35 -19.93
N THR A 23 8.55 -4.54 -18.77
CA THR A 23 10.00 -4.37 -18.59
C THR A 23 10.76 -5.70 -18.52
N GLY A 24 10.08 -6.84 -18.69
CA GLY A 24 10.70 -8.17 -18.60
C GLY A 24 11.21 -8.52 -17.20
N ARG A 25 10.69 -7.85 -16.16
CA ARG A 25 11.07 -8.06 -14.75
C ARG A 25 10.02 -8.91 -14.04
N LYS A 26 10.40 -9.49 -12.89
CA LYS A 26 9.50 -10.18 -11.99
C LYS A 26 9.08 -9.25 -10.85
N LEU A 27 7.78 -9.07 -10.65
CA LEU A 27 7.23 -8.45 -9.44
C LEU A 27 7.31 -9.47 -8.31
N VAL A 28 8.05 -9.16 -7.25
CA VAL A 28 8.27 -10.05 -6.11
C VAL A 28 7.48 -9.54 -4.92
N VAL A 29 6.51 -10.31 -4.46
CA VAL A 29 5.63 -9.99 -3.32
C VAL A 29 5.96 -10.86 -2.11
N LEU A 30 5.42 -10.55 -0.94
CA LEU A 30 5.61 -11.39 0.24
C LEU A 30 4.62 -12.57 0.26
N SER A 31 4.93 -13.60 1.04
CA SER A 31 4.03 -14.77 1.18
C SER A 31 2.61 -14.39 1.62
N LYS A 32 2.47 -13.36 2.47
CA LYS A 32 1.17 -12.85 2.93
C LYS A 32 0.35 -12.22 1.79
N ASP A 33 1.02 -11.61 0.83
CA ASP A 33 0.39 -10.92 -0.30
C ASP A 33 -0.03 -11.93 -1.36
N MET A 34 0.82 -12.93 -1.63
CA MET A 34 0.46 -14.05 -2.48
C MET A 34 -0.76 -14.80 -1.94
N TYR A 35 -0.83 -15.04 -0.63
CA TYR A 35 -1.99 -15.66 0.00
C TYR A 35 -3.27 -14.85 -0.25
N LEU A 36 -3.20 -13.51 -0.13
CA LEU A 36 -4.33 -12.63 -0.42
C LEU A 36 -4.76 -12.73 -1.89
N LEU A 37 -3.82 -12.75 -2.83
CA LEU A 37 -4.11 -12.88 -4.26
C LEU A 37 -4.83 -14.18 -4.58
N GLU A 38 -4.37 -15.31 -4.03
CA GLU A 38 -5.04 -16.61 -4.20
C GLU A 38 -6.45 -16.60 -3.62
N ALA A 39 -6.65 -16.00 -2.44
CA ALA A 39 -7.95 -15.91 -1.82
C ALA A 39 -8.92 -15.05 -2.65
N LEU A 40 -8.44 -13.95 -3.24
CA LEU A 40 -9.24 -13.10 -4.11
C LEU A 40 -9.59 -13.79 -5.44
N GLU A 41 -8.66 -14.54 -6.03
CA GLU A 41 -8.95 -15.36 -7.22
C GLU A 41 -9.96 -16.46 -6.92
N ALA A 42 -9.82 -17.17 -5.80
CA ALA A 42 -10.77 -18.21 -5.39
C ALA A 42 -12.19 -17.66 -5.18
N CYS A 43 -12.31 -16.40 -4.79
CA CYS A 43 -13.58 -15.69 -4.66
C CYS A 43 -14.10 -15.08 -5.98
N GLY A 44 -13.36 -15.21 -7.09
CA GLY A 44 -13.72 -14.67 -8.40
C GLY A 44 -13.54 -13.15 -8.55
N TRP A 45 -12.82 -12.51 -7.62
CA TRP A 45 -12.52 -11.06 -7.69
C TRP A 45 -11.32 -10.72 -8.56
N LEU A 46 -10.45 -11.71 -8.76
CA LEU A 46 -9.26 -11.62 -9.60
C LEU A 46 -9.23 -12.79 -10.57
N ASP A 47 -8.56 -12.58 -11.70
CA ASP A 47 -8.35 -13.61 -12.71
C ASP A 47 -6.90 -13.55 -13.21
N GLY A 48 -6.19 -14.67 -13.09
CA GLY A 48 -4.83 -14.88 -13.61
C GLY A 48 -3.69 -14.08 -12.97
N VAL A 49 -3.96 -13.23 -11.97
CA VAL A 49 -2.96 -12.41 -11.28
C VAL A 49 -2.01 -13.27 -10.45
N ALA A 50 -2.53 -14.13 -9.58
CA ALA A 50 -1.75 -15.02 -8.72
C ALA A 50 -0.95 -16.04 -9.55
N ASN A 51 -1.46 -16.39 -10.73
CA ASN A 51 -0.82 -17.36 -11.62
C ASN A 51 0.15 -16.75 -12.63
N SER A 52 0.34 -15.43 -12.64
CA SER A 52 1.21 -14.73 -13.59
C SER A 52 2.67 -15.24 -13.54
N PRO A 53 3.33 -15.47 -14.70
CA PRO A 53 4.74 -15.84 -14.75
C PRO A 53 5.68 -14.69 -14.34
N PHE A 54 5.18 -13.46 -14.35
CA PHE A 54 5.91 -12.27 -13.90
C PHE A 54 5.74 -12.01 -12.40
N LEU A 55 5.06 -12.89 -11.67
CA LEU A 55 4.92 -12.80 -10.22
C LEU A 55 5.83 -13.80 -9.51
N GLY A 56 6.62 -13.31 -8.55
CA GLY A 56 7.46 -14.09 -7.66
C GLY A 56 7.12 -13.86 -6.20
N ILE A 57 7.64 -14.72 -5.34
CA ILE A 57 7.43 -14.64 -3.89
C ILE A 57 8.79 -14.51 -3.22
N TYR A 58 8.99 -13.45 -2.45
CA TYR A 58 10.23 -13.27 -1.72
C TYR A 58 10.35 -14.33 -0.62
N ASP A 59 11.45 -15.07 -0.65
CA ASP A 59 11.74 -16.14 0.30
C ASP A 59 12.35 -15.57 1.58
N GLU A 60 11.51 -14.93 2.40
CA GLU A 60 11.96 -14.33 3.67
C GLU A 60 12.71 -15.35 4.55
N VAL A 61 13.83 -14.92 5.13
CA VAL A 61 14.59 -15.72 6.10
C VAL A 61 13.89 -15.64 7.46
N VAL A 62 13.05 -16.64 7.76
CA VAL A 62 12.25 -16.68 8.99
C VAL A 62 12.63 -17.90 9.82
N ALA A 63 12.90 -17.70 11.10
CA ALA A 63 13.31 -18.77 12.02
C ALA A 63 12.17 -19.78 12.31
N ASP A 64 10.92 -19.32 12.36
CA ASP A 64 9.74 -20.17 12.58
C ASP A 64 8.64 -19.85 11.54
N LEU A 65 8.49 -20.73 10.57
CA LEU A 65 7.44 -20.62 9.57
C LEU A 65 6.14 -21.21 10.11
N LYS A 66 5.07 -20.41 10.08
CA LYS A 66 3.72 -20.91 10.35
C LYS A 66 3.33 -21.96 9.30
N VAL A 67 2.42 -22.87 9.66
CA VAL A 67 1.99 -23.98 8.79
C VAL A 67 1.53 -23.47 7.41
N TRP A 68 0.67 -22.44 7.39
CA TRP A 68 0.18 -21.86 6.14
C TRP A 68 1.30 -21.26 5.26
N GLN A 69 2.37 -20.72 5.87
CA GLN A 69 3.52 -20.19 5.12
C GLN A 69 4.30 -21.33 4.46
N ARG A 70 4.52 -22.43 5.20
CA ARG A 70 5.19 -23.63 4.65
C ARG A 70 4.39 -24.22 3.49
N GLU A 71 3.09 -24.37 3.64
CA GLU A 71 2.21 -24.88 2.59
C GLU A 71 2.19 -23.98 1.36
N LEU A 72 2.14 -22.65 1.54
CA LEU A 72 2.21 -21.70 0.44
C LEU A 72 3.55 -21.76 -0.28
N ARG A 73 4.67 -21.77 0.47
CA ARG A 73 6.02 -21.89 -0.12
C ARG A 73 6.20 -23.20 -0.87
N GLU A 74 5.65 -24.30 -0.35
CA GLU A 74 5.71 -25.59 -1.04
C GLU A 74 4.94 -25.58 -2.36
N ARG A 75 3.72 -25.02 -2.37
CA ARG A 75 2.91 -24.89 -3.59
C ARG A 75 3.55 -23.99 -4.65
N HIS A 76 4.34 -23.01 -4.23
CA HIS A 76 4.97 -22.03 -5.11
C HIS A 76 6.50 -22.13 -5.15
N ARG A 77 7.05 -23.32 -4.88
CA ARG A 77 8.50 -23.50 -4.73
C ARG A 77 9.32 -22.94 -5.90
N GLU A 78 8.84 -23.11 -7.13
CA GLU A 78 9.51 -22.64 -8.35
C GLU A 78 9.45 -21.11 -8.55
N ARG A 79 8.63 -20.41 -7.76
CA ARG A 79 8.43 -18.96 -7.83
C ARG A 79 9.05 -18.22 -6.64
N LEU A 80 9.65 -18.96 -5.71
CA LEU A 80 10.42 -18.37 -4.61
C LEU A 80 11.64 -17.65 -5.18
N VAL A 81 11.92 -16.48 -4.63
CA VAL A 81 13.05 -15.62 -4.97
C VAL A 81 13.84 -15.42 -3.69
N GLU A 82 15.04 -15.99 -3.63
CA GLU A 82 15.92 -15.86 -2.48
C GLU A 82 16.59 -14.48 -2.44
N PRO A 83 17.00 -13.98 -1.26
CA PRO A 83 17.71 -12.70 -1.15
C PRO A 83 18.95 -12.62 -2.06
N LYS A 84 19.68 -13.75 -2.19
CA LYS A 84 20.86 -13.86 -3.06
C LYS A 84 20.53 -13.64 -4.55
N ASP A 85 19.37 -14.12 -5.01
CA ASP A 85 18.98 -13.99 -6.42
C ASP A 85 18.76 -12.52 -6.76
N VAL A 86 18.15 -11.78 -5.82
CA VAL A 86 17.93 -10.33 -5.92
C VAL A 86 19.26 -9.58 -5.87
N LYS A 87 20.20 -9.99 -5.03
CA LYS A 87 21.52 -9.36 -4.91
C LYS A 87 22.36 -9.53 -6.17
N GLU A 88 22.35 -10.72 -6.76
CA GLU A 88 23.15 -11.05 -7.94
C GLU A 88 22.60 -10.41 -9.22
N ASP A 89 21.27 -10.30 -9.36
CA ASP A 89 20.65 -9.67 -10.53
C ASP A 89 19.45 -8.76 -10.16
N PRO A 90 19.71 -7.62 -9.49
CA PRO A 90 18.66 -6.71 -9.02
C PRO A 90 17.86 -6.07 -10.18
N GLY A 91 18.40 -6.09 -11.40
CA GLY A 91 17.76 -5.57 -12.61
C GLY A 91 16.53 -6.37 -13.02
N ASN A 92 16.47 -7.66 -12.68
CA ASN A 92 15.36 -8.54 -13.02
C ASN A 92 14.15 -8.41 -12.09
N PHE A 93 14.24 -7.64 -11.00
CA PHE A 93 13.22 -7.65 -9.96
C PHE A 93 12.62 -6.27 -9.65
N ILE A 94 11.32 -6.30 -9.38
CA ILE A 94 10.56 -5.24 -8.73
C ILE A 94 10.10 -5.79 -7.40
N LEU A 95 10.66 -5.34 -6.28
CA LEU A 95 10.27 -5.80 -4.94
C LEU A 95 9.08 -4.96 -4.44
N ALA A 96 7.97 -5.60 -4.11
CA ALA A 96 6.81 -4.95 -3.49
C ALA A 96 7.01 -4.91 -1.97
N PHE A 97 7.90 -4.04 -1.49
CA PHE A 97 8.23 -3.91 -0.08
C PHE A 97 7.72 -2.59 0.48
N SER A 98 7.02 -2.67 1.61
CA SER A 98 6.66 -1.50 2.40
C SER A 98 7.77 -1.11 3.38
N PHE A 99 7.61 0.03 4.06
CA PHE A 99 8.41 0.41 5.22
C PHE A 99 8.67 -0.75 6.21
N TRP A 100 7.68 -1.60 6.46
CA TRP A 100 7.78 -2.71 7.42
C TRP A 100 8.65 -3.87 6.95
N ASP A 101 8.94 -3.91 5.65
CA ASP A 101 9.67 -4.98 5.00
C ASP A 101 11.13 -4.57 4.72
N LEU A 102 11.54 -3.34 5.09
CA LEU A 102 12.91 -2.83 4.94
C LEU A 102 13.98 -3.71 5.58
N LYS A 103 13.63 -4.43 6.65
CA LYS A 103 14.53 -5.40 7.29
C LYS A 103 15.09 -6.42 6.29
N ASN A 104 14.33 -6.76 5.26
CA ASN A 104 14.74 -7.72 4.23
C ASN A 104 15.88 -7.18 3.35
N LEU A 105 16.08 -5.85 3.32
CA LEU A 105 17.23 -5.25 2.64
C LEU A 105 18.55 -5.58 3.33
N LEU A 106 18.55 -6.00 4.60
CA LEU A 106 19.74 -6.48 5.29
C LEU A 106 20.21 -7.84 4.76
N ASP A 107 19.28 -8.66 4.25
CA ASP A 107 19.61 -9.96 3.65
C ASP A 107 20.03 -9.79 2.17
N ILE A 108 19.50 -8.77 1.49
CA ILE A 108 19.80 -8.48 0.08
C ILE A 108 21.10 -7.65 -0.04
N GLU A 109 21.32 -6.70 0.86
CA GLU A 109 22.42 -5.73 0.84
C GLU A 109 22.58 -5.02 -0.52
N PRO A 110 21.56 -4.27 -0.99
CA PRO A 110 21.61 -3.61 -2.29
C PRO A 110 22.65 -2.47 -2.31
N GLU A 111 23.43 -2.39 -3.39
CA GLU A 111 24.38 -1.31 -3.66
C GLU A 111 23.73 -0.22 -4.52
N GLY A 112 22.56 0.27 -4.10
CA GLY A 112 21.75 1.25 -4.79
C GLY A 112 20.59 0.66 -5.59
N GLY A 113 19.96 1.52 -6.40
CA GLY A 113 18.77 1.19 -7.17
C GLY A 113 17.67 2.23 -6.99
N VAL A 114 16.50 1.96 -7.54
CA VAL A 114 15.34 2.87 -7.50
C VAL A 114 14.33 2.41 -6.45
N TYR A 115 13.90 3.34 -5.60
CA TYR A 115 12.81 3.19 -4.64
C TYR A 115 11.65 4.12 -5.01
N ILE A 116 10.49 3.54 -5.33
CA ILE A 116 9.27 4.27 -5.68
C ILE A 116 8.32 4.22 -4.50
N TYR A 117 8.07 5.36 -3.88
CA TYR A 117 7.05 5.51 -2.85
C TYR A 117 5.69 5.76 -3.50
N SER A 118 4.80 4.77 -3.38
CA SER A 118 3.46 4.76 -3.94
C SER A 118 2.42 4.47 -2.85
N SER A 119 2.51 5.25 -1.75
CA SER A 119 1.65 5.12 -0.57
C SER A 119 1.16 6.50 -0.10
N SER A 120 0.37 6.54 0.98
CA SER A 120 -0.22 7.76 1.54
C SER A 120 0.82 8.67 2.17
N GLU A 121 0.50 9.96 2.22
CA GLU A 121 1.31 10.92 2.96
C GLU A 121 1.33 10.62 4.47
N ALA A 122 2.31 11.19 5.18
CA ALA A 122 2.32 11.15 6.63
C ALA A 122 1.23 12.06 7.19
N HIS A 123 0.31 11.50 7.97
CA HIS A 123 -0.83 12.22 8.57
C HIS A 123 -0.64 12.56 10.05
N GLY A 124 0.55 12.30 10.62
CA GLY A 124 0.86 12.63 12.01
C GLY A 124 2.32 12.42 12.37
N GLU A 125 2.71 12.88 13.56
CA GLU A 125 4.10 12.93 14.03
C GLU A 125 4.79 11.55 14.03
N GLU A 126 4.08 10.49 14.44
CA GLU A 126 4.63 9.13 14.42
C GLU A 126 5.00 8.69 12.99
N GLN A 127 4.14 8.97 12.02
CA GLN A 127 4.40 8.64 10.62
C GLN A 127 5.53 9.48 10.04
N GLU A 128 5.67 10.75 10.43
CA GLU A 128 6.83 11.56 10.05
C GLU A 128 8.14 10.99 10.59
N VAL A 129 8.15 10.46 11.82
CA VAL A 129 9.32 9.78 12.39
C VAL A 129 9.66 8.53 11.57
N ASP A 130 8.67 7.74 11.17
CA ASP A 130 8.90 6.56 10.34
C ASP A 130 9.40 6.94 8.93
N MET A 131 8.89 8.03 8.33
CA MET A 131 9.39 8.54 7.05
C MET A 131 10.85 9.00 7.14
N ARG A 132 11.26 9.64 8.24
CA ARG A 132 12.67 9.98 8.50
C ARG A 132 13.55 8.74 8.62
N ARG A 133 13.06 7.69 9.30
CA ARG A 133 13.79 6.41 9.41
C ARG A 133 13.93 5.74 8.06
N LEU A 134 12.85 5.68 7.28
CA LEU A 134 12.86 5.17 5.91
C LEU A 134 13.92 5.90 5.08
N TRP A 135 13.91 7.24 5.11
CA TRP A 135 14.86 8.07 4.37
C TRP A 135 16.31 7.75 4.68
N GLU A 136 16.67 7.62 5.96
CA GLU A 136 18.05 7.28 6.35
C GLU A 136 18.46 5.87 5.92
N TRP A 137 17.55 4.90 5.97
CA TRP A 137 17.81 3.56 5.42
C TRP A 137 18.02 3.59 3.90
N LEU A 138 17.16 4.31 3.16
CA LEU A 138 17.30 4.43 1.71
C LEU A 138 18.61 5.11 1.31
N LYS A 139 19.03 6.13 2.05
CA LYS A 139 20.34 6.76 1.87
C LYS A 139 21.50 5.82 2.19
N PHE A 140 21.38 5.04 3.27
CA PHE A 140 22.39 4.05 3.65
C PHE A 140 22.62 3.03 2.53
N PHE A 141 21.53 2.58 1.87
CA PHE A 141 21.59 1.68 0.73
C PHE A 141 21.85 2.38 -0.61
N GLY A 142 22.06 3.70 -0.66
CA GLY A 142 22.34 4.43 -1.89
C GLY A 142 21.17 4.48 -2.90
N MET A 143 19.93 4.43 -2.43
CA MET A 143 18.74 4.37 -3.28
C MET A 143 18.38 5.75 -3.87
N GLU A 144 18.01 5.77 -5.15
CA GLU A 144 17.33 6.88 -5.80
C GLU A 144 15.83 6.82 -5.43
N VAL A 145 15.33 7.86 -4.76
CA VAL A 145 13.97 7.88 -4.20
C VAL A 145 13.04 8.75 -5.04
N HIS A 146 11.87 8.20 -5.38
CA HIS A 146 10.77 8.95 -6.01
C HIS A 146 9.51 8.88 -5.15
N GLY A 147 8.72 9.95 -5.15
CA GLY A 147 7.43 10.03 -4.45
C GLY A 147 7.49 10.76 -3.11
N PHE A 148 8.67 10.86 -2.49
CA PHE A 148 8.91 11.76 -1.36
C PHE A 148 10.39 12.12 -1.22
N GLU A 149 10.67 13.15 -0.46
CA GLU A 149 11.99 13.54 0.04
C GLU A 149 11.91 13.96 1.50
N VAL A 150 13.04 14.03 2.20
CA VAL A 150 13.14 14.66 3.52
C VAL A 150 14.04 15.87 3.40
N GLY A 151 13.49 17.05 3.68
CA GLY A 151 14.20 18.32 3.61
C GLY A 151 15.31 18.44 4.65
N GLY A 152 16.17 19.46 4.51
CA GLY A 152 17.21 19.76 5.50
C GLY A 152 16.68 20.17 6.88
N ASP A 153 15.39 20.48 6.96
CA ASP A 153 14.61 20.71 8.18
C ASP A 153 14.12 19.41 8.85
N GLY A 154 14.37 18.25 8.24
CA GLY A 154 13.91 16.94 8.73
C GLY A 154 12.42 16.68 8.47
N GLN A 155 11.77 17.50 7.64
CA GLN A 155 10.35 17.38 7.32
C GLN A 155 10.17 16.57 6.01
N PRO A 156 9.36 15.50 6.02
CA PRO A 156 8.99 14.78 4.80
C PRO A 156 8.16 15.67 3.87
N ARG A 157 8.43 15.58 2.56
CA ARG A 157 7.70 16.27 1.50
C ARG A 157 7.34 15.26 0.43
N PHE A 158 6.08 15.21 0.04
CA PHE A 158 5.57 14.22 -0.90
C PHE A 158 5.43 14.83 -2.29
N GLY A 159 5.87 14.07 -3.31
CA GLY A 159 5.73 14.45 -4.70
C GLY A 159 4.37 14.06 -5.26
N GLY A 160 3.86 14.83 -6.23
CA GLY A 160 2.61 14.48 -6.92
C GLY A 160 2.75 13.27 -7.86
N GLY A 161 1.63 12.58 -8.12
CA GLY A 161 1.50 11.59 -9.20
C GLY A 161 1.81 10.14 -8.86
N LEU A 162 2.40 9.86 -7.69
CA LEU A 162 2.65 8.48 -7.22
C LEU A 162 1.73 8.06 -6.06
N HIS A 163 0.92 8.99 -5.56
CA HIS A 163 -0.13 8.76 -4.57
C HIS A 163 -1.51 9.05 -5.18
N ALA A 164 -2.47 8.16 -4.92
CA ALA A 164 -3.89 8.41 -5.08
C ALA A 164 -4.58 8.12 -3.74
N SER A 165 -5.41 9.05 -3.27
CA SER A 165 -6.19 8.90 -2.05
C SER A 165 -7.17 7.73 -2.18
N GLY A 166 -7.27 6.91 -1.13
CA GLY A 166 -8.34 5.90 -1.00
C GLY A 166 -9.67 6.47 -0.51
N HIS A 167 -9.71 7.76 -0.15
CA HIS A 167 -10.89 8.47 0.32
C HIS A 167 -11.44 9.39 -0.75
N ALA A 168 -12.77 9.46 -0.84
CA ALA A 168 -13.48 10.44 -1.65
C ALA A 168 -13.13 11.87 -1.19
N SER A 169 -13.01 12.79 -2.15
CA SER A 169 -12.78 14.21 -1.86
C SER A 169 -13.97 14.83 -1.11
N PRO A 170 -13.79 15.97 -0.42
CA PRO A 170 -14.91 16.71 0.17
C PRO A 170 -16.03 16.99 -0.84
N GLU A 171 -15.68 17.32 -2.08
CA GLU A 171 -16.61 17.58 -3.18
C GLU A 171 -17.38 16.30 -3.58
N ASP A 172 -16.68 15.17 -3.72
CA ASP A 172 -17.30 13.88 -4.03
C ASP A 172 -18.22 13.42 -2.89
N LEU A 173 -17.83 13.64 -1.63
CA LEU A 173 -18.65 13.29 -0.47
C LEU A 173 -19.97 14.07 -0.45
N LEU A 174 -19.93 15.37 -0.76
CA LEU A 174 -21.13 16.19 -0.87
C LEU A 174 -21.97 15.81 -2.08
N PHE A 175 -21.33 15.48 -3.22
CA PHE A 175 -22.00 14.95 -4.40
C PHE A 175 -22.76 13.67 -4.06
N ILE A 176 -22.10 12.68 -3.45
CA ILE A 176 -22.71 11.42 -3.03
C ILE A 176 -23.90 11.66 -2.08
N ALA A 177 -23.73 12.55 -1.09
CA ALA A 177 -24.80 12.87 -0.15
C ALA A 177 -26.05 13.44 -0.86
N ARG A 178 -25.85 14.32 -1.84
CA ARG A 178 -26.93 14.94 -2.61
C ARG A 178 -27.59 13.99 -3.60
N GLU A 179 -26.80 13.16 -4.28
CA GLU A 179 -27.33 12.16 -5.23
C GLU A 179 -28.18 11.09 -4.52
N ILE A 180 -27.76 10.65 -3.33
CA ILE A 180 -28.53 9.69 -2.53
C ILE A 180 -29.77 10.36 -1.92
N ALA A 181 -29.69 11.65 -1.57
CA ALA A 181 -30.73 12.43 -0.89
C ALA A 181 -31.35 11.69 0.33
N PRO A 182 -30.55 11.20 1.29
CA PRO A 182 -31.06 10.42 2.40
C PRO A 182 -31.90 11.28 3.36
N ARG A 183 -32.88 10.66 4.03
CA ARG A 183 -33.63 11.33 5.10
C ARG A 183 -32.72 11.83 6.22
N ALA A 184 -31.72 11.02 6.60
CA ALA A 184 -30.73 11.38 7.60
C ALA A 184 -29.33 10.94 7.15
N LEU A 185 -28.34 11.80 7.38
CA LEU A 185 -26.92 11.56 7.12
C LEU A 185 -26.16 11.60 8.45
N ILE A 186 -25.41 10.52 8.74
CA ILE A 186 -24.60 10.41 9.96
C ILE A 186 -23.13 10.29 9.54
N PRO A 187 -22.31 11.33 9.74
CA PRO A 187 -20.88 11.27 9.42
C PRO A 187 -20.17 10.31 10.39
N VAL A 188 -19.42 9.36 9.85
CA VAL A 188 -18.55 8.45 10.60
C VAL A 188 -17.14 8.48 9.98
N HIS A 189 -16.13 7.99 10.72
CA HIS A 189 -14.73 7.98 10.24
C HIS A 189 -14.19 9.37 9.84
N THR A 190 -14.57 10.42 10.57
CA THR A 190 -14.08 11.80 10.36
C THR A 190 -13.83 12.52 11.67
N GLU A 191 -12.80 13.36 11.73
CA GLU A 191 -12.53 14.26 12.86
C GLU A 191 -13.31 15.58 12.77
N ARG A 192 -13.96 15.85 11.63
CA ARG A 192 -14.72 17.09 11.38
C ARG A 192 -16.14 16.78 10.88
N PRO A 193 -16.98 16.09 11.66
CA PRO A 193 -18.33 15.71 11.22
C PRO A 193 -19.24 16.94 10.94
N GLU A 194 -18.94 18.09 11.52
CA GLU A 194 -19.61 19.39 11.32
C GLU A 194 -19.53 19.87 9.87
N PHE A 195 -18.53 19.41 9.11
CA PHE A 195 -18.38 19.68 7.68
C PHE A 195 -19.71 19.47 6.93
N TYR A 196 -20.39 18.34 7.15
CA TYR A 196 -21.64 18.03 6.48
C TYR A 196 -22.77 18.97 6.90
N ARG A 197 -22.85 19.30 8.19
CA ARG A 197 -23.90 20.18 8.73
C ARG A 197 -23.76 21.60 8.18
N GLU A 198 -22.54 22.07 7.97
CA GLU A 198 -22.25 23.38 7.38
C GLU A 198 -22.59 23.42 5.89
N HIS A 199 -22.18 22.40 5.12
CA HIS A 199 -22.29 22.39 3.66
C HIS A 199 -23.64 21.92 3.11
N LEU A 200 -24.41 21.16 3.90
CA LEU A 200 -25.78 20.73 3.55
C LEU A 200 -26.85 21.55 4.27
N LYS A 201 -26.48 22.71 4.83
CA LYS A 201 -27.40 23.56 5.58
C LYS A 201 -28.54 24.06 4.69
N GLY A 202 -29.78 23.77 5.09
CA GLY A 202 -30.98 24.17 4.35
C GLY A 202 -31.39 23.21 3.24
N GLU A 203 -30.63 22.14 3.02
CA GLU A 203 -31.02 21.02 2.17
C GLU A 203 -31.97 20.08 2.93
N PRO A 204 -32.79 19.25 2.25
CA PRO A 204 -33.73 18.33 2.89
C PRO A 204 -33.08 17.16 3.65
N ILE A 205 -31.75 17.14 3.76
CA ILE A 205 -30.96 16.08 4.39
C ILE A 205 -30.74 16.42 5.87
N GLU A 206 -31.26 15.59 6.77
CA GLU A 206 -31.04 15.76 8.21
C GLU A 206 -29.64 15.26 8.61
N VAL A 207 -28.70 16.17 8.87
CA VAL A 207 -27.36 15.79 9.36
C VAL A 207 -27.37 15.56 10.87
N ARG A 208 -27.09 14.32 11.29
CA ARG A 208 -27.01 13.91 12.71
C ARG A 208 -25.57 13.62 13.09
N LEU A 209 -25.04 14.39 14.04
CA LEU A 209 -23.73 14.16 14.64
C LEU A 209 -23.92 13.23 15.84
N VAL A 210 -23.13 12.16 15.92
CA VAL A 210 -23.16 11.20 17.02
C VAL A 210 -21.78 11.03 17.63
N ALA A 211 -21.73 10.87 18.94
CA ALA A 211 -20.50 10.53 19.63
C ALA A 211 -20.28 9.00 19.71
N ASN A 212 -19.03 8.60 19.88
CA ASN A 212 -18.68 7.19 20.06
C ASN A 212 -19.42 6.61 21.27
N GLY A 213 -20.15 5.50 21.05
CA GLY A 213 -20.93 4.82 22.08
C GLY A 213 -22.38 5.31 22.22
N GLU A 214 -22.80 6.35 21.48
CA GLU A 214 -24.20 6.76 21.46
C GLU A 214 -25.08 5.81 20.65
N ARG A 215 -26.34 5.66 21.10
CA ARG A 215 -27.35 4.85 20.42
C ARG A 215 -28.23 5.73 19.54
N LEU A 216 -28.29 5.40 18.26
CA LEU A 216 -29.23 6.00 17.32
C LEU A 216 -30.63 5.41 17.52
N VAL A 217 -31.63 6.28 17.58
CA VAL A 217 -33.06 5.92 17.61
C VAL A 217 -33.70 6.53 16.35
N PHE A 218 -34.47 5.72 15.61
CA PHE A 218 -35.01 6.04 14.29
C PHE A 218 -36.53 6.03 14.26
#